data_AF-A0A1C3XL23-F1
#
_entry.id   AF-A0A1C3XL23-F1
#
_cell.length_a   1.000
_cell.length_b   1.000
_cell.length_c   1.000
_cell.angle_alpha   90.00
_cell.angle_beta   90.00
_cell.angle_gamma   90.00
#
_symmetry.space_group_name_H-M   'P 1'
#
loop_
_entity.id
_entity.type
_entity.pdbx_description
1 polymer ?
#
loop_
_entity_poly.entity_id
_entity_poly.type
_entity_poly.pdbx_seq_one_letter_code
_entity_poly.pdbx_strand_id
1 'polypeptide(L)' 'MTITGVNLAVAAGIVAAIGDISRFDSPHKRVSYFGLNPRVRQSGLGAAHHGRISKIGRSHARAMLV' A
#
# COMPACT_ATOMS: atom_id res chain seq x y z
N MET A 1 -18.92 4.48 11.39
CA MET A 1 -17.54 4.17 11.86
C MET A 1 -16.56 4.80 10.88
N THR A 2 -15.65 5.64 11.35
CA THR A 2 -14.59 6.26 10.53
C THR A 2 -13.24 5.65 10.88
N ILE A 3 -12.30 5.67 9.93
CA ILE A 3 -10.92 5.21 10.17
C ILE A 3 -10.15 6.38 10.77
N THR A 4 -9.52 6.17 11.94
CA THR A 4 -8.67 7.18 12.57
C THR A 4 -7.54 7.59 11.63
N GLY A 5 -7.33 8.89 11.44
CA GLY A 5 -6.33 9.44 10.52
C GLY A 5 -6.79 9.56 9.06
N VAL A 6 -8.01 9.12 8.72
CA VAL A 6 -8.59 9.27 7.37
C VAL A 6 -9.71 10.30 7.41
N ASN A 7 -9.41 11.52 6.97
CA ASN A 7 -10.42 12.57 6.75
C ASN A 7 -11.06 12.44 5.35
N LEU A 8 -12.07 13.27 5.05
CA LEU A 8 -12.79 13.21 3.78
C LEU A 8 -11.87 13.41 2.55
N ALA A 9 -10.91 14.33 2.62
CA ALA A 9 -9.99 14.60 1.52
C ALA A 9 -9.06 13.40 1.27
N VAL A 10 -8.55 12.79 2.36
CA VAL A 10 -7.74 11.56 2.29
C VAL A 10 -8.58 10.40 1.75
N ALA A 11 -9.81 10.21 2.24
CA ALA A 11 -10.72 9.17 1.75
C ALA A 11 -11.00 9.32 0.25
N ALA A 12 -11.34 10.52 -0.20
CA ALA A 12 -11.58 10.82 -1.61
C ALA A 12 -10.32 10.58 -2.46
N GLY A 13 -9.15 11.01 -1.97
CA GLY A 13 -7.87 10.78 -2.62
C GLY A 13 -7.51 9.29 -2.75
N ILE A 14 -7.78 8.48 -1.72
CA ILE A 14 -7.59 7.03 -1.75
C ILE A 14 -8.51 6.39 -2.79
N VAL A 15 -9.81 6.72 -2.78
CA VAL A 15 -10.78 6.16 -3.74
C VAL A 15 -10.39 6.55 -5.18
N ALA A 16 -9.99 7.81 -5.41
CA ALA A 16 -9.50 8.25 -6.72
C ALA A 16 -8.19 7.55 -7.13
N ALA A 17 -7.29 7.27 -6.17
CA ALA A 17 -6.04 6.58 -6.45
C ALA A 17 -6.25 5.08 -6.77
N ILE A 18 -7.23 4.44 -6.12
CA ILE A 18 -7.61 3.05 -6.35
C ILE A 18 -8.43 2.92 -7.63
N GLY A 19 -9.38 3.81 -7.88
CA GLY A 19 -10.37 3.63 -8.94
C GLY A 19 -11.20 2.36 -8.70
N ASP A 20 -11.36 1.54 -9.73
CA ASP A 20 -12.00 0.23 -9.59
C ASP A 20 -11.16 -0.70 -8.70
N ILE A 21 -11.77 -1.15 -7.60
CA ILE A 21 -11.13 -2.04 -6.62
C ILE A 21 -10.93 -3.45 -7.15
N SER A 22 -11.71 -3.87 -8.16
CA SER A 22 -11.65 -5.20 -8.77
C SER A 22 -10.39 -5.41 -9.60
N ARG A 23 -9.69 -4.33 -9.99
CA ARG A 23 -8.41 -4.38 -10.72
C ARG A 23 -7.27 -5.06 -9.95
N PHE A 24 -7.47 -5.37 -8.67
CA PHE A 24 -6.50 -6.01 -7.81
C PHE A 24 -7.00 -7.38 -7.36
N ASP A 25 -6.35 -8.44 -7.82
CA ASP A 25 -6.71 -9.82 -7.47
C ASP A 25 -6.53 -10.15 -5.97
N SER A 26 -5.81 -9.31 -5.21
CA SER A 26 -5.66 -9.51 -3.77
C SER A 26 -5.40 -8.21 -2.98
N PRO A 27 -5.73 -8.19 -1.69
CA PRO A 27 -5.40 -7.05 -0.81
C PRO A 27 -3.90 -6.74 -0.75
N HIS A 28 -3.04 -7.75 -0.84
CA HIS A 28 -1.58 -7.59 -0.84
C HIS A 28 -1.09 -6.79 -2.05
N LYS A 29 -1.71 -6.98 -3.23
CA LYS A 29 -1.40 -6.18 -4.42
C LYS A 29 -1.76 -4.71 -4.22
N ARG A 30 -2.85 -4.41 -3.49
CA ARG A 30 -3.19 -3.03 -3.11
C ARG A 30 -2.15 -2.41 -2.18
N VAL A 31 -1.75 -3.11 -1.12
CA VAL A 31 -0.71 -2.63 -0.20
C VAL A 31 0.61 -2.37 -0.93
N SER A 32 0.98 -3.24 -1.89
CA SER A 32 2.15 -3.04 -2.74
C SER A 32 1.99 -1.87 -3.71
N TYR A 33 0.78 -1.56 -4.20
CA TYR A 33 0.52 -0.42 -5.07
C TYR A 33 0.75 0.92 -4.35
N PHE A 34 0.37 1.01 -3.08
CA PHE A 34 0.70 2.14 -2.21
C PHE A 34 2.16 2.09 -1.71
N GLY A 35 2.88 0.98 -1.93
CA GLY A 35 4.26 0.79 -1.48
C GLY A 35 4.43 0.76 0.02
N LEU A 36 3.38 0.35 0.74
CA LEU A 36 3.32 0.23 2.20
C LEU A 36 3.85 -1.13 2.69
N ASN A 37 4.09 -2.06 1.78
CA ASN A 37 4.69 -3.35 2.09
C ASN A 37 6.18 -3.19 2.47
N PRO A 38 6.70 -4.01 3.41
CA PRO A 38 8.14 -4.06 3.65
C PRO A 38 8.88 -4.59 2.42
N ARG A 39 10.15 -4.20 2.24
CA ARG A 39 11.03 -4.86 1.27
C ARG A 39 11.31 -6.27 1.76
N VAL A 40 11.08 -7.25 0.90
CA VAL A 40 11.41 -8.65 1.20
C VAL A 40 12.64 -9.06 0.41
N ARG A 41 13.61 -9.65 1.09
CA ARG A 41 14.75 -10.35 0.49
C ARG A 41 14.68 -11.80 0.93
N GLN A 42 14.34 -12.67 -0.01
CA GLN A 42 14.33 -14.12 0.20
C GLN A 42 15.03 -14.76 -0.99
N SER A 43 16.10 -15.49 -0.73
CA SER A 43 16.86 -16.25 -1.71
C SER A 43 17.13 -17.64 -1.17
N GLY A 44 17.00 -18.67 -2.02
CA GLY A 44 17.11 -20.07 -1.61
C GLY A 44 15.97 -20.51 -0.68
N LEU A 45 16.22 -21.56 0.11
CA LEU A 45 15.24 -22.12 1.06
C LEU A 45 15.21 -21.37 2.42
N GLY A 46 15.99 -20.30 2.56
CA GLY A 46 16.04 -19.50 3.77
C GLY A 46 14.76 -18.71 4.03
N ALA A 47 14.56 -18.31 5.28
CA ALA A 47 13.45 -17.46 5.69
C ALA A 47 13.50 -16.08 5.02
N ALA A 48 12.32 -15.47 4.85
CA ALA A 48 12.19 -14.13 4.26
C ALA A 48 12.71 -13.04 5.20
N HIS A 49 13.68 -12.25 4.74
CA HIS A 49 14.16 -11.07 5.45
C HIS A 49 13.31 -9.85 5.10
N HIS A 50 12.69 -9.24 6.11
CA HIS A 50 11.84 -8.05 5.97
C HIS A 50 12.63 -6.80 6.35
N GLY A 51 12.75 -5.86 5.41
CA GLY A 51 13.43 -4.57 5.58
C GLY A 51 12.46 -3.39 5.69
N ARG A 52 12.97 -2.17 5.43
CA ARG A 52 12.17 -0.92 5.44
C ARG A 52 10.99 -1.00 4.48
N ILE A 53 9.99 -0.13 4.70
CA ILE A 53 8.87 0.08 3.76
C ILE A 53 9.43 0.26 2.34
N SER A 54 8.85 -0.48 1.39
CA SER A 54 9.29 -0.58 0.01
C SER A 54 9.42 0.78 -0.65
N LYS A 55 8.40 1.63 -0.46
CA LYS A 55 8.20 2.91 -1.14
C LYS A 55 8.02 2.81 -2.67
N ILE A 56 8.04 1.60 -3.24
CA ILE A 56 7.75 1.30 -4.64
C ILE A 56 6.25 1.48 -4.90
N GLY A 57 5.84 2.11 -6.00
CA GLY A 57 4.44 2.39 -6.30
C GLY A 57 4.06 3.87 -6.14
N ARG A 58 2.77 4.16 -5.95
CA ARG A 58 2.25 5.55 -5.96
C ARG A 58 2.67 6.35 -4.72
N SER A 59 3.70 7.18 -4.87
CA SER A 59 4.20 8.08 -3.82
C SER A 59 3.15 9.07 -3.29
N HIS A 60 2.37 9.71 -4.17
CA HIS A 60 1.34 10.66 -3.77
C HIS A 60 0.23 10.00 -2.93
N ALA A 61 -0.20 8.81 -3.36
CA ALA A 61 -1.24 8.07 -2.64
C ALA A 61 -0.74 7.58 -1.28
N ARG A 62 0.56 7.27 -1.15
CA ARG A 62 1.20 6.96 0.13
C ARG A 62 1.33 8.19 1.03
N ALA A 63 1.66 9.36 0.49
CA ALA A 63 1.81 10.59 1.26
C ALA A 63 0.48 11.07 1.87
N MET A 64 -0.66 10.64 1.31
CA MET A 64 -1.97 10.89 1.92
C MET A 64 -2.23 10.04 3.18
N LEU A 65 -1.40 9.01 3.42
CA LEU A 65 -1.57 8.02 4.48
C LEU A 65 -0.52 8.15 5.62
N VAL A 66 0.44 9.06 5.50
CA VAL A 66 1.59 9.20 6.41
C VAL A 66 1.79 10.66 6.80
#